data_AF-A0A1I5Y8G9-F1
#
_entry.id   AF-A0A1I5Y8G9-F1
#
_cell.length_a   1.000
_cell.length_b   1.000
_cell.length_c   1.000
_cell.angle_alpha   90.00
_cell.angle_beta   90.00
_cell.angle_gamma   90.00
#
_symmetry.space_group_name_H-M   'P 1'
#
loop_
_entity.id
_entity.type
_entity.pdbx_description
1 polymer ?
#
loop_
_entity_poly.entity_id
_entity_poly.type
_entity_poly.pdbx_seq_one_letter_code
_entity_poly.pdbx_strand_id
1 'polypeptide(L)' 'MGFWYFLILFVGIFLVIKGLLGNKKFILIVVGLLCIALSIFMFSPGSTEIISEIFHLN' A
#
# COMPACT_ATOMS: atom_id res chain seq x y z
N MET A 1 -2.25 14.89 2.99
CA MET A 1 -1.36 13.71 2.81
C MET A 1 -2.15 12.40 2.82
N GLY A 2 -3.00 12.15 3.83
CA GLY A 2 -3.81 10.90 3.93
C GLY A 2 -4.68 10.52 2.72
N PHE A 3 -5.19 11.49 1.96
CA PHE A 3 -6.01 11.24 0.76
C PHE A 3 -5.28 10.38 -0.30
N TRP A 4 -3.97 10.62 -0.49
CA TRP A 4 -3.16 9.85 -1.44
C TRP A 4 -2.94 8.40 -0.98
N TYR A 5 -2.79 8.18 0.33
CA TYR A 5 -2.65 6.84 0.90
C TYR A 5 -3.95 6.05 0.78
N PHE A 6 -5.10 6.73 0.87
CA PHE A 6 -6.42 6.13 0.66
C PHE A 6 -6.62 5.67 -0.79
N LEU A 7 -6.14 6.47 -1.76
CA LEU A 7 -6.12 6.10 -3.17
C LEU A 7 -5.28 4.84 -3.43
N ILE A 8 -4.07 4.77 -2.85
CA ILE A 8 -3.19 3.59 -2.98
C ILE A 8 -3.84 2.35 -2.35
N LEU A 9 -4.56 2.53 -1.24
CA LEU A 9 -5.28 1.44 -0.57
C LEU A 9 -6.39 0.90 -1.48
N PHE A 10 -7.18 1.79 -2.10
CA PHE A 10 -8.22 1.43 -3.05
C PHE A 10 -7.66 0.69 -4.27
N VAL A 11 -6.52 1.17 -4.81
CA VAL A 11 -5.82 0.52 -5.93
C VAL A 11 -5.30 -0.86 -5.53
N GLY A 12 -4.72 -1.00 -4.33
CA GLY A 12 -4.26 -2.28 -3.80
C GLY A 12 -5.39 -3.30 -3.66
N ILE A 13 -6.53 -2.89 -3.10
CA ILE A 13 -7.73 -3.75 -3.02
C ILE A 13 -8.20 -4.17 -4.41
N PHE A 14 -8.26 -3.24 -5.36
CA PHE A 14 -8.68 -3.55 -6.73
C PHE A 14 -7.73 -4.54 -7.43
N LEU A 15 -6.42 -4.41 -7.20
CA LEU A 15 -5.40 -5.34 -7.68
C LEU A 15 -5.57 -6.74 -7.08
N VAL A 16 -5.84 -6.84 -5.77
CA VAL A 16 -6.11 -8.12 -5.10
C VAL A 16 -7.37 -8.77 -5.67
N ILE A 17 -8.47 -8.01 -5.83
CA ILE A 17 -9.73 -8.53 -6.38
C ILE A 17 -9.53 -9.02 -7.82
N LYS A 18 -8.87 -8.25 -8.69
CA LYS A 18 -8.56 -8.69 -10.07
C LYS A 18 -7.59 -9.87 -10.10
N GLY A 19 -6.65 -9.93 -9.16
CA GLY A 19 -5.73 -11.05 -8.99
C GLY A 19 -6.44 -12.33 -8.59
N LEU A 20 -7.45 -12.23 -7.72
CA LEU A 20 -8.27 -13.35 -7.25
C LEU A 20 -9.26 -13.84 -8.32
N LEU A 21 -9.85 -12.92 -9.09
CA LEU A 21 -10.72 -13.27 -10.23
C LEU A 21 -9.93 -13.85 -11.42
N GLY A 22 -8.64 -13.51 -11.54
CA GLY A 22 -7.76 -13.97 -12.62
C GLY A 22 -7.01 -15.24 -12.22
N ASN A 23 -7.38 -16.37 -12.82
CA ASN A 23 -6.97 -17.75 -12.49
C ASN A 23 -5.46 -18.13 -12.39
N LYS A 24 -4.51 -17.19 -12.25
CA LYS A 24 -3.07 -17.46 -12.03
C LYS A 24 -2.22 -16.22 -11.72
N LYS A 25 -2.83 -15.08 -11.35
CA LYS A 25 -2.06 -13.82 -11.18
C LYS A 25 -1.59 -13.62 -9.74
N PHE A 26 -0.90 -14.62 -9.19
CA PHE A 26 -0.36 -14.60 -7.82
C PHE A 26 0.51 -13.36 -7.57
N ILE A 27 1.29 -12.94 -8.57
CA ILE A 27 2.07 -11.70 -8.55
C ILE A 27 1.19 -10.46 -8.33
N LEU A 28 0.00 -10.37 -8.93
CA LEU A 28 -0.90 -9.23 -8.72
C LEU A 28 -1.47 -9.21 -7.29
N ILE A 29 -1.73 -10.39 -6.72
CA ILE A 29 -2.20 -10.52 -5.34
C ILE A 29 -1.10 -10.06 -4.38
N VAL A 30 0.14 -10.51 -4.58
CA VAL A 30 1.29 -10.12 -3.75
C VAL A 30 1.56 -8.63 -3.84
N VAL A 31 1.57 -8.06 -5.05
CA VAL A 31 1.75 -6.60 -5.26
C VAL A 31 0.60 -5.81 -4.63
N GLY A 32 -0.64 -6.28 -4.79
CA GLY A 32 -1.81 -5.64 -4.18
C GLY A 32 -1.76 -5.68 -2.64
N LEU A 33 -1.36 -6.81 -2.05
CA LEU A 33 -1.17 -6.92 -0.60
C LEU A 33 -0.09 -5.97 -0.09
N LEU A 34 1.02 -5.86 -0.82
CA LEU A 34 2.11 -4.94 -0.49
C LEU A 34 1.64 -3.49 -0.50
N CYS A 35 0.88 -3.09 -1.52
CA CYS A 35 0.26 -1.76 -1.61
C CYS A 35 -0.69 -1.49 -0.43
N ILE A 36 -1.52 -2.45 -0.04
CA ILE A 36 -2.44 -2.31 1.09
C ILE A 36 -1.64 -2.14 2.40
N ALA A 37 -0.63 -2.98 2.62
CA ALA A 37 0.23 -2.91 3.81
C ALA A 37 0.95 -1.56 3.92
N LEU A 38 1.50 -1.07 2.81
CA LEU A 38 2.17 0.25 2.76
C LEU A 38 1.19 1.39 3.02
N SER A 39 -0.01 1.34 2.44
CA SER A 39 -1.04 2.35 2.72
C SER A 39 -1.47 2.37 4.18
N ILE A 40 -1.67 1.21 4.80
CA ILE A 40 -2.03 1.11 6.21
C ILE A 40 -0.90 1.65 7.09
N PHE A 41 0.35 1.31 6.76
CA PHE A 41 1.53 1.82 7.46
C PHE A 41 1.58 3.36 7.39
N MET A 42 1.39 3.95 6.21
CA MET A 42 1.37 5.41 6.04
C MET A 42 0.14 6.10 6.67
N PHE A 43 -0.92 5.36 6.99
CA PHE A 43 -2.07 5.87 7.74
C PHE A 43 -1.80 5.93 9.25
N SER A 44 -0.82 5.18 9.76
CA SER A 44 -0.49 5.15 11.18
C SER A 44 0.11 6.51 11.61
N PRO A 45 -0.34 7.07 12.75
CA PRO A 45 0.35 8.21 13.36
C PRO A 45 1.78 7.80 13.74
N GLY A 46 2.77 8.65 13.46
CA GLY A 46 4.21 8.37 13.61
C GLY A 46 4.89 7.76 12.38
N SER A 47 4.15 7.34 11.35
CA SER A 47 4.74 6.84 10.11
C SER A 47 5.59 7.89 9.38
N THR A 48 5.17 9.15 9.42
CA THR A 48 5.89 10.27 8.81
C THR A 48 7.28 10.47 9.44
N GLU A 49 7.41 10.28 10.76
CA GLU A 49 8.68 10.39 11.49
C GLU A 49 9.62 9.24 11.12
N ILE A 50 9.10 8.01 11.09
CA ILE A 50 9.85 6.82 10.66
C ILE A 50 10.36 6.98 9.22
N ILE A 51 9.51 7.48 8.32
CA ILE A 51 9.86 7.69 6.91
C ILE A 51 10.91 8.81 6.79
N SER A 52 10.79 9.89 7.55
CA SER A 52 11.79 10.97 7.53
C SER A 52 13.15 10.52 8.06
N GLU A 53 13.17 9.62 9.05
CA GLU A 53 14.40 9.03 9.59
C GLU A 53 15.05 8.06 8.59
N ILE A 54 14.27 7.18 7.95
CA ILE A 54 14.75 6.25 6.92
C ILE A 54 15.33 6.99 5.72
N PHE A 55 14.65 8.04 5.26
CA PHE A 55 15.08 8.79 4.08
C PHE A 55 16.11 9.88 4.40
N HIS A 56 16.56 9.99 5.66
CA HIS A 56 17.50 11.03 6.10
C HIS A 56 17.05 12.44 5.64
N LEU A 57 15.75 12.72 5.71
CA LEU A 57 15.18 14.01 5.31
C LEU A 57 15.29 15.08 6.42
N ASN A 58 16.21 14.88 7.37
CA ASN A 58 16.50 15.80 8.47
C ASN A 58 17.28 17.03 8.00
#